data_AF-A0A8H4TWZ2-F1
#
_entry.id   AF-A0A8H4TWZ2-F1
#
_cell.length_a   1.000
_cell.length_b   1.000
_cell.length_c   1.000
_cell.angle_alpha   90.00
_cell.angle_beta   90.00
_cell.angle_gamma   90.00
#
_symmetry.space_group_name_H-M   'P 1'
#
loop_
_entity.id
_entity.type
_entity.pdbx_description
1 polymer ?
#
loop_
_entity_poly.entity_id
_entity_poly.type
_entity_poly.pdbx_seq_one_letter_code
_entity_poly.pdbx_strand_id
1 'polypeptide(L)'
;MMPDHKTAMEYSTNARHERHDAYKPNVPNEEEDHYILSLLTDVAHHKRMTALRAQWFPTHMLKVDAHVTLFQALPGSKLLEVKKDIAAVAARTAKFQILATNDGVYEMRKGVGINISDSGKESGQKKAAG
;
A
#
# COMPACT_ATOMS: atom_id res chain seq x y z
N MET A 1 -6.06 -60.87 -2.82
CA MET A 1 -5.65 -60.03 -3.96
C MET A 1 -5.97 -58.59 -3.56
N MET A 2 -4.93 -57.83 -3.21
CA MET A 2 -5.00 -56.40 -2.82
C MET A 2 -5.03 -55.54 -4.11
N PRO A 3 -5.46 -54.25 -4.11
CA PRO A 3 -5.18 -53.32 -3.01
C PRO A 3 -6.22 -52.26 -2.61
N ASP A 4 -6.04 -51.83 -1.37
CA ASP A 4 -6.53 -50.61 -0.76
C ASP A 4 -5.86 -49.37 -1.37
N HIS A 5 -6.65 -48.37 -1.75
CA HIS A 5 -6.16 -47.05 -2.15
C HIS A 5 -6.15 -46.10 -0.95
N LYS A 6 -5.04 -46.09 -0.20
CA LYS A 6 -4.64 -44.92 0.59
C LYS A 6 -3.73 -44.04 -0.27
N THR A 7 -4.27 -42.98 -0.85
CA THR A 7 -3.44 -41.92 -1.46
C THR A 7 -3.28 -40.82 -0.43
N ALA A 8 -2.16 -40.86 0.29
CA ALA A 8 -1.63 -39.69 0.96
C ALA A 8 -1.23 -38.68 -0.13
N MET A 9 -1.90 -37.53 -0.18
CA MET A 9 -1.41 -36.39 -0.96
C MET A 9 -0.14 -35.89 -0.28
N GLU A 10 0.98 -36.38 -0.78
CA GLU A 10 2.29 -35.78 -0.58
C GLU A 10 2.22 -34.35 -1.11
N TYR A 11 2.20 -33.38 -0.20
CA TYR A 11 2.49 -31.99 -0.53
C TYR A 11 3.95 -31.96 -0.97
N SER A 12 4.16 -32.11 -2.28
CA SER A 12 5.44 -31.86 -2.92
C SER A 12 5.85 -30.45 -2.55
N THR A 13 6.82 -30.38 -1.63
CA THR A 13 7.49 -29.16 -1.21
C THR A 13 8.22 -28.62 -2.43
N ASN A 14 7.52 -27.81 -3.23
CA ASN A 14 8.12 -27.12 -4.35
C ASN A 14 9.17 -26.16 -3.79
N ALA A 15 10.41 -26.62 -3.95
CA ALA A 15 11.68 -25.94 -3.97
C ALA A 15 11.52 -24.42 -4.07
N ARG A 16 12.05 -23.75 -3.03
CA ARG A 16 12.66 -22.41 -3.07
C ARG A 16 12.19 -21.58 -4.26
N HIS A 17 11.10 -20.85 -4.05
CA HIS A 17 10.87 -19.63 -4.80
C HIS A 17 12.10 -18.73 -4.58
N GLU A 18 13.02 -18.74 -5.54
CA GLU A 18 14.08 -17.75 -5.63
C GLU A 18 13.39 -16.38 -5.60
N ARG A 19 13.57 -15.68 -4.49
CA ARG A 19 13.15 -14.30 -4.36
C ARG A 19 13.87 -13.56 -5.47
N HIS A 20 13.13 -13.04 -6.45
CA HIS A 20 13.68 -12.08 -7.39
C HIS A 20 14.23 -10.88 -6.59
N ASP A 21 15.54 -10.89 -6.36
CA ASP A 21 16.34 -9.85 -5.71
C ASP A 21 16.53 -8.64 -6.65
N ALA A 22 15.44 -8.01 -7.10
CA ALA A 22 15.57 -6.92 -8.08
C ALA A 22 14.62 -5.74 -7.87
N TYR A 23 14.17 -5.47 -6.64
CA TYR A 23 13.82 -4.09 -6.28
C TYR A 23 14.90 -3.54 -5.36
N LYS A 24 15.93 -2.94 -5.97
CA LYS A 24 16.84 -2.05 -5.27
C LYS A 24 16.22 -0.65 -5.33
N PRO A 25 15.72 -0.09 -4.22
CA PRO A 25 15.39 1.33 -4.21
C PRO A 25 16.64 2.11 -4.64
N ASN A 26 16.47 3.08 -5.53
CA ASN A 26 17.57 3.92 -6.01
C ASN A 26 18.00 4.85 -4.85
N VAL A 27 18.75 4.31 -3.90
CA VAL A 27 19.30 5.03 -2.76
C VAL A 27 20.69 5.54 -3.16
N PRO A 28 20.92 6.86 -3.21
CA PRO A 28 22.23 7.42 -3.54
C PRO A 28 23.31 7.06 -2.50
N ASN A 29 22.91 6.64 -1.29
CA ASN A 29 23.80 6.32 -0.18
C ASN A 29 23.17 5.22 0.69
N GLU A 30 23.80 4.05 0.80
CA GLU A 30 23.25 2.88 1.52
C GLU A 30 23.21 3.07 3.06
N GLU A 31 23.88 4.11 3.58
CA GLU A 31 23.95 4.44 5.01
C GLU A 31 22.97 5.52 5.45
N GLU A 32 22.16 6.08 4.55
CA GLU A 32 21.23 7.16 4.88
C GLU A 32 19.84 6.64 5.33
N ASP A 33 19.34 7.13 6.47
CA ASP A 33 17.97 6.87 6.89
C ASP A 33 16.97 7.42 5.87
N HIS A 34 15.95 6.63 5.53
CA HIS A 34 14.89 7.02 4.60
C HIS A 34 13.53 7.09 5.30
N TYR A 35 12.80 8.16 5.04
CA TYR A 35 11.49 8.41 5.64
C TYR A 35 10.37 8.31 4.60
N ILE A 36 9.17 8.00 5.07
CA ILE A 36 7.95 8.01 4.26
C ILE A 36 7.11 9.21 4.71
N LEU A 37 6.63 10.00 3.76
CA LEU A 37 5.62 11.01 4.03
C LEU A 37 4.24 10.45 3.66
N SER A 38 3.34 10.43 4.65
CA SER A 38 1.96 10.00 4.49
C SER A 38 0.98 11.11 4.86
N LEU A 39 -0.23 11.03 4.30
CA LEU A 39 -1.34 11.90 4.68
C LEU A 39 -1.93 11.45 6.01
N LEU A 40 -2.16 12.42 6.90
CA LEU A 40 -2.99 12.23 8.07
C LEU A 40 -4.46 12.28 7.66
N THR A 41 -5.16 11.15 7.79
CA THR A 41 -6.61 11.05 7.59
C THR A 41 -7.35 11.26 8.92
N ASP A 42 -8.67 11.43 8.88
CA ASP A 42 -9.43 11.41 10.13
C ASP A 42 -9.43 10.02 10.77
N VAL A 43 -9.71 10.01 12.08
CA VAL A 43 -9.63 8.81 12.92
C VAL A 43 -10.60 7.72 12.45
N ALA A 44 -11.76 8.10 11.90
CA ALA A 44 -12.75 7.11 11.47
C ALA A 44 -12.31 6.40 10.18
N HIS A 45 -11.81 7.13 9.18
CA HIS A 45 -11.24 6.56 7.96
C HIS A 45 -10.04 5.66 8.27
N HIS A 46 -9.11 6.14 9.10
CA HIS A 46 -7.93 5.37 9.47
C HIS A 46 -8.32 4.04 10.13
N LYS A 47 -9.22 4.06 11.12
CA LYS A 47 -9.68 2.83 11.81
C LYS A 47 -10.37 1.86 10.86
N ARG A 48 -11.26 2.34 9.99
CA ARG A 48 -11.98 1.48 9.02
C ARG A 48 -11.01 0.79 8.07
N MET A 49 -10.07 1.54 7.50
CA MET A 49 -9.10 1.00 6.55
C MET A 49 -8.11 0.04 7.22
N THR A 50 -7.66 0.34 8.44
CA THR A 50 -6.81 -0.56 9.22
C THR A 50 -7.53 -1.86 9.57
N ALA A 51 -8.79 -1.80 10.01
CA ALA A 51 -9.60 -2.98 10.29
C ALA A 51 -9.83 -3.86 9.05
N LEU A 52 -10.13 -3.24 7.91
CA LEU A 52 -10.27 -3.96 6.64
C LEU A 52 -8.97 -4.69 6.27
N ARG A 53 -7.82 -4.03 6.44
CA ARG A 53 -6.51 -4.63 6.18
C ARG A 53 -6.23 -5.81 7.10
N ALA A 54 -6.54 -5.67 8.39
CA ALA A 54 -6.37 -6.74 9.38
C ALA A 54 -7.26 -7.96 9.13
N GLN A 55 -8.44 -7.75 8.53
CA GLN A 55 -9.38 -8.83 8.21
C GLN A 55 -8.89 -9.70 7.04
N TRP A 56 -8.26 -9.10 6.03
CA TRP A 56 -7.99 -9.78 4.75
C TRP A 56 -6.53 -10.15 4.51
N PHE A 57 -5.58 -9.49 5.17
CA PHE A 57 -4.15 -9.74 4.98
C PHE A 57 -3.55 -10.47 6.18
N PRO A 58 -2.59 -11.39 5.94
CA PRO A 58 -1.94 -12.11 7.03
C PRO A 58 -1.08 -11.16 7.88
N THR A 59 -1.06 -11.38 9.19
CA THR A 59 -0.42 -10.48 10.18
C THR A 59 1.05 -10.17 9.88
N HIS A 60 1.81 -11.12 9.32
CA HIS A 60 3.23 -10.90 8.98
C HIS A 60 3.46 -9.86 7.85
N MET A 61 2.42 -9.55 7.06
CA MET A 61 2.45 -8.47 6.05
C MET A 61 2.02 -7.10 6.63
N LEU A 62 1.43 -7.08 7.82
CA LEU A 62 0.87 -5.90 8.45
C LEU A 62 1.90 -5.17 9.33
N LYS A 63 2.94 -4.59 8.71
CA LYS A 63 4.01 -3.91 9.45
C LYS A 63 3.63 -2.55 10.06
N VAL A 64 2.66 -1.87 9.45
CA VAL A 64 2.18 -0.53 9.83
C VAL A 64 0.67 -0.44 9.58
N ASP A 65 -0.01 0.49 10.24
CA ASP A 65 -1.43 0.72 9.99
C ASP A 65 -1.69 1.31 8.60
N ALA A 66 -2.97 1.36 8.19
CA ALA A 66 -3.35 1.88 6.88
C ALA A 66 -2.96 3.36 6.75
N HIS A 67 -2.26 3.69 5.66
CA HIS A 67 -1.78 5.04 5.38
C HIS A 67 -1.81 5.32 3.88
N VAL A 68 -1.92 6.61 3.52
CA VAL A 68 -1.81 7.07 2.13
C VAL A 68 -0.44 7.70 1.95
N THR A 69 0.41 7.06 1.17
CA THR A 69 1.79 7.52 0.91
C THR A 69 1.79 8.62 -0.15
N LEU A 70 2.47 9.74 0.14
CA LEU A 70 2.75 10.79 -0.83
C LEU A 70 4.14 10.63 -1.45
N PHE A 71 5.15 10.38 -0.61
CA PHE A 71 6.54 10.20 -1.04
C PHE A 71 7.14 8.99 -0.35
N GLN A 72 7.84 8.19 -1.15
CA GLN A 72 8.63 7.06 -0.69
C GLN A 72 10.10 7.45 -0.70
N ALA A 73 10.79 7.29 0.44
CA ALA A 73 12.22 7.52 0.62
C ALA A 73 12.70 9.00 0.60
N LEU A 74 12.23 9.79 1.56
CA LEU A 74 12.81 11.10 1.86
C LEU A 74 14.17 10.95 2.56
N PRO A 75 15.21 11.70 2.15
CA PRO A 75 16.56 11.59 2.70
C PRO A 75 16.64 12.13 4.13
N GLY A 76 17.21 11.34 5.04
CA GLY A 76 17.37 11.71 6.43
C GLY A 76 18.28 12.92 6.66
N SER A 77 19.30 13.11 5.81
CA SER A 77 20.19 14.28 5.85
C SER A 77 19.45 15.61 5.76
N LYS A 78 18.27 15.63 5.12
CA LYS A 78 17.45 16.83 4.93
C LYS A 78 16.19 16.86 5.77
N LEU A 79 16.07 15.99 6.78
CA LEU A 79 14.82 15.84 7.53
C LEU A 79 14.34 17.16 8.18
N LEU A 80 15.25 18.01 8.64
CA LEU A 80 14.90 19.31 9.23
C LEU A 80 14.27 20.26 8.21
N GLU A 81 14.85 20.34 7.01
CA GLU A 81 14.35 21.12 5.88
C GLU A 81 12.98 20.59 5.42
N VAL A 82 12.88 19.27 5.22
CA VAL A 82 11.64 18.58 4.86
C VAL A 82 10.52 18.88 5.88
N LYS A 83 10.81 18.82 7.18
CA LYS A 83 9.83 19.17 8.23
C LYS A 83 9.36 20.62 8.13
N LYS A 84 10.28 21.56 7.86
CA LYS A 84 9.95 22.98 7.66
C LYS A 84 9.06 23.18 6.45
N ASP A 85 9.38 22.53 5.33
CA ASP A 85 8.61 22.61 4.09
C ASP A 85 7.21 22.01 4.26
N ILE A 86 7.10 20.85 4.91
CA ILE A 86 5.82 20.23 5.26
C ILE A 86 4.99 21.19 6.11
N ALA A 87 5.57 21.83 7.14
CA ALA A 87 4.85 22.78 7.98
C ALA A 87 4.35 24.00 7.18
N ALA A 88 5.18 24.54 6.28
CA ALA A 88 4.80 25.66 5.42
C ALA A 88 3.70 25.28 4.42
N VAL A 89 3.71 24.06 3.89
CA VAL A 89 2.66 23.52 3.01
C VAL A 89 1.37 23.33 3.80
N ALA A 90 1.43 22.67 4.96
CA ALA A 90 0.28 22.41 5.81
C ALA A 90 -0.41 23.72 6.26
N ALA A 91 0.36 24.76 6.61
CA ALA A 91 -0.18 26.04 7.06
C ALA A 91 -1.02 26.77 5.99
N ARG A 92 -0.74 26.55 4.69
CA ARG A 92 -1.47 27.17 3.58
C ARG A 92 -2.47 26.25 2.88
N THR A 93 -2.55 24.99 3.29
CA THR A 93 -3.40 23.98 2.65
C THR A 93 -4.63 23.74 3.51
N ALA A 94 -5.82 24.02 2.97
CA ALA A 94 -7.07 23.65 3.61
C ALA A 94 -7.20 22.12 3.67
N LYS A 95 -7.90 21.61 4.69
CA LYS A 95 -8.29 20.20 4.71
C LYS A 95 -9.16 19.90 3.48
N PHE A 96 -8.90 18.77 2.83
CA PHE A 96 -9.62 18.32 1.65
C PHE A 96 -10.23 16.94 1.90
N GLN A 97 -11.28 16.63 1.14
CA GLN A 97 -11.94 15.33 1.24
C GLN A 97 -11.21 14.30 0.38
N ILE A 98 -11.15 13.09 0.89
CA ILE A 98 -10.54 11.94 0.23
C ILE A 98 -11.59 10.85 0.19
N LEU A 99 -11.91 10.36 -1.00
CA LEU A 99 -12.92 9.32 -1.19
C LEU A 99 -12.25 8.01 -1.60
N ALA A 100 -12.58 6.94 -0.87
CA ALA A 100 -12.27 5.56 -1.22
C ALA A 100 -13.59 4.83 -1.46
N THR A 101 -13.86 4.45 -2.71
CA THR A 101 -15.12 3.84 -3.13
C THR A 101 -14.91 2.40 -3.59
N ASN A 102 -15.96 1.57 -3.48
CA ASN A 102 -15.91 0.16 -3.89
C ASN A 102 -15.68 0.01 -5.40
N ASP A 103 -16.16 0.96 -6.20
CA ASP A 103 -15.97 0.97 -7.65
C ASP A 103 -14.51 1.26 -8.05
N GLY A 104 -13.69 1.72 -7.10
CA GLY A 104 -12.27 2.01 -7.29
C GLY A 104 -11.33 0.86 -6.92
N VAL A 105 -11.84 -0.32 -6.58
CA VAL A 105 -11.04 -1.47 -6.14
C VAL A 105 -10.43 -2.20 -7.35
N TYR A 106 -9.13 -2.52 -7.29
CA TYR A 106 -8.44 -3.25 -8.35
C TYR A 106 -7.39 -4.23 -7.80
N GLU A 107 -7.12 -5.30 -8.55
CA GLU A 107 -6.08 -6.27 -8.19
C GLU A 107 -4.68 -5.74 -8.50
N MET A 108 -3.75 -6.00 -7.58
CA MET A 108 -2.33 -5.76 -7.75
C MET A 108 -1.59 -7.09 -7.79
N ARG A 109 -0.35 -7.10 -8.33
CA ARG A 109 0.49 -8.31 -8.36
C ARG A 109 0.65 -8.98 -6.99
N LYS A 110 0.60 -8.21 -5.90
CA LYS A 110 0.67 -8.70 -4.51
C LYS A 110 -0.32 -7.97 -3.59
N GLY A 111 -1.60 -7.99 -3.93
CA GLY A 111 -2.65 -7.47 -3.05
C GLY A 111 -3.77 -6.77 -3.81
N VAL A 112 -4.39 -5.79 -3.15
CA VAL A 112 -5.53 -5.05 -3.67
C VAL A 112 -5.24 -3.56 -3.50
N GLY A 113 -5.52 -2.78 -4.55
CA GLY A 113 -5.47 -1.33 -4.55
C GLY A 113 -6.88 -0.73 -4.49
N ILE A 114 -6.98 0.47 -3.94
CA ILE A 114 -8.21 1.27 -3.91
C ILE A 114 -7.86 2.64 -4.48
N ASN A 115 -8.53 3.01 -5.56
CA ASN A 115 -8.40 4.34 -6.14
C ASN A 115 -8.92 5.39 -5.16
N ILE A 116 -8.13 6.44 -5.01
CA ILE A 116 -8.45 7.59 -4.18
C ILE A 116 -8.73 8.76 -5.13
N SER A 117 -9.91 9.35 -5.02
CA SER A 117 -10.26 10.57 -5.76
C SER A 117 -10.46 11.75 -4.82
N ASP A 118 -10.15 12.95 -5.33
CA ASP A 118 -10.68 14.17 -4.75
C ASP A 118 -12.20 14.19 -5.02
N SER A 119 -12.96 14.76 -4.09
CA SER A 119 -14.38 15.07 -4.25
C SER A 119 -14.69 16.00 -5.44
N GLY A 120 -13.67 16.56 -6.09
CA GLY A 120 -13.77 17.35 -7.32
C GLY A 120 -13.80 16.51 -8.60
N LYS A 121 -15.01 16.10 -9.01
CA LYS A 121 -15.44 15.53 -10.31
C LYS A 121 -15.57 14.00 -10.40
N GLU A 122 -16.78 13.59 -10.78
CA GLU A 122 -17.17 12.25 -11.23
C GLU A 122 -16.14 11.63 -12.19
N SER A 123 -15.79 10.38 -11.93
CA SER A 123 -15.11 9.48 -12.86
C SER A 123 -16.02 9.13 -14.05
N GLY A 124 -16.21 10.08 -14.96
CA GLY A 124 -16.86 9.85 -16.24
C GLY A 124 -15.86 9.39 -17.31
N GLN A 125 -15.75 8.08 -17.55
CA GLN A 125 -15.83 7.49 -18.89
C GLN A 125 -15.75 5.96 -18.85
N LYS A 126 -16.92 5.31 -18.96
CA LYS A 126 -17.01 4.01 -19.62
C LYS A 126 -16.83 4.25 -21.12
N LYS A 127 -15.77 3.72 -21.72
CA LYS A 127 -15.74 3.56 -23.19
C LYS A 127 -16.54 2.31 -23.54
N ALA A 128 -17.70 2.51 -24.16
CA ALA A 128 -18.37 1.47 -24.93
C ALA A 128 -17.53 1.21 -26.19
N ALA A 129 -17.13 -0.05 -26.40
CA ALA A 129 -16.64 -0.51 -27.69
C ALA A 129 -17.87 -0.88 -28.52
N GLY A 130 -18.00 -0.24 -29.69
CA GLY A 130 -18.87 -0.69 -30.78
C GLY A 130 -18.19 -1.76 -31.63
#